data_AF-A0A7Y8IZ71-F1
#
_entry.id   AF-A0A7Y8IZ71-F1
#
_cell.length_a   1.000
_cell.length_b   1.000
_cell.length_c   1.000
_cell.angle_alpha   90.00
_cell.angle_beta   90.00
_cell.angle_gamma   90.00
#
_symmetry.space_group_name_H-M   'P 1'
#
loop_
_entity.id
_entity.type
_entity.pdbx_description
1 polymer ?
#
loop_
_entity_poly.entity_id
_entity_poly.type
_entity_poly.pdbx_seq_one_letter_code
_entity_poly.pdbx_strand_id
1 'polypeptide(L)'
;MKEYNKFLKYAYHHPEFIVGLLLYILSFLAWLILLSKKQLTTIFPLLAGLSYASIIIASVLFLKEEIDLFKIIGIVLIGVGILFVTKI
;
A
#
# COMPACT_ATOMS: atom_id res chain seq x y z
N MET A 1 30.78 -0.23 8.34
CA MET A 1 30.69 -1.63 8.81
C MET A 1 30.00 -1.79 10.18
N LYS A 2 30.31 -1.00 11.22
CA LYS A 2 29.67 -1.15 12.55
C LYS A 2 28.15 -0.96 12.54
N GLU A 3 27.62 -0.04 11.74
CA GLU A 3 26.17 0.22 11.65
C GLU A 3 25.40 -0.90 10.92
N TYR A 4 25.98 -1.48 9.88
CA TYR A 4 25.40 -2.62 9.16
C TYR A 4 25.17 -3.83 10.09
N ASN A 5 26.16 -4.17 10.91
CA ASN A 5 26.04 -5.28 11.85
C ASN A 5 24.98 -5.02 12.95
N LYS A 6 24.80 -3.74 13.33
CA LYS A 6 23.77 -3.33 14.28
C LYS A 6 22.37 -3.48 13.67
N PHE A 7 22.22 -3.09 12.42
CA PHE A 7 20.98 -3.27 11.66
C PHE A 7 20.62 -4.74 11.46
N LEU A 8 21.58 -5.60 11.08
CA LEU A 8 21.32 -7.04 10.93
C LEU A 8 20.90 -7.70 12.24
N LYS A 9 21.53 -7.35 13.35
CA LYS A 9 21.11 -7.84 14.68
C LYS A 9 19.70 -7.39 15.02
N TYR A 10 19.34 -6.14 14.73
CA TYR A 10 18.00 -5.64 14.91
C TYR A 10 16.99 -6.42 14.06
N ALA A 11 17.24 -6.57 12.76
CA ALA A 11 16.37 -7.28 11.83
C ALA A 11 16.10 -8.74 12.25
N TYR A 12 17.10 -9.41 12.85
CA TYR A 12 16.95 -10.80 13.30
C TYR A 12 16.07 -10.95 14.55
N HIS A 13 16.07 -9.96 15.45
CA HIS A 13 15.30 -10.01 16.70
C HIS A 13 13.85 -9.51 16.54
N HIS A 14 13.50 -8.92 15.40
CA HIS A 14 12.17 -8.40 15.11
C HIS A 14 11.51 -9.19 13.98
N PRO A 15 10.79 -10.29 14.26
CA PRO A 15 10.13 -11.11 13.23
C PRO A 15 9.13 -10.31 12.38
N GLU A 16 8.49 -9.29 12.96
CA GLU A 16 7.63 -8.34 12.28
C GLU A 16 8.32 -7.61 11.11
N PHE A 17 9.62 -7.31 11.26
CA PHE A 17 10.41 -6.69 10.21
C PHE A 17 10.61 -7.64 9.03
N ILE A 18 10.91 -8.91 9.30
CA ILE A 18 11.11 -9.94 8.28
C ILE A 18 9.80 -10.20 7.54
N VAL A 19 8.67 -10.31 8.26
CA VAL A 19 7.35 -10.49 7.65
C VAL A 19 7.00 -9.29 6.78
N GLY A 20 7.20 -8.06 7.27
CA GLY A 20 6.97 -6.84 6.49
C GLY A 20 7.84 -6.79 5.22
N LEU A 21 9.11 -7.19 5.33
CA LEU A 21 10.03 -7.26 4.19
C LEU A 21 9.55 -8.27 3.13
N LEU A 22 9.14 -9.48 3.55
CA LEU A 22 8.62 -10.50 2.64
C LEU A 22 7.33 -10.02 1.95
N LEU A 23 6.41 -9.40 2.70
CA LEU A 23 5.19 -8.83 2.15
C LEU A 23 5.49 -7.71 1.14
N TYR A 24 6.49 -6.87 1.41
CA TYR A 24 6.90 -5.81 0.48
C TYR A 24 7.48 -6.38 -0.83
N ILE A 25 8.31 -7.41 -0.74
CA ILE A 25 8.83 -8.12 -1.92
C ILE A 25 7.69 -8.72 -2.73
N LEU A 26 6.74 -9.40 -2.09
CA LEU A 26 5.57 -9.98 -2.76
C LEU A 26 4.69 -8.90 -3.41
N SER A 27 4.46 -7.78 -2.72
CA SER A 27 3.73 -6.62 -3.28
C SER A 27 4.42 -6.07 -4.51
N PHE A 28 5.76 -5.96 -4.49
CA PHE A 28 6.53 -5.50 -5.64
C PHE A 28 6.46 -6.47 -6.82
N LEU A 29 6.54 -7.78 -6.58
CA LEU A 29 6.37 -8.79 -7.62
C LEU A 29 4.95 -8.75 -8.23
N ALA A 30 3.92 -8.62 -7.38
CA ALA A 30 2.54 -8.45 -7.85
C ALA A 30 2.40 -7.20 -8.73
N TRP A 31 3.02 -6.09 -8.34
CA TRP A 31 3.07 -4.86 -9.14
C TRP A 31 3.71 -5.09 -10.52
N LEU A 32 4.86 -5.77 -10.59
CA LEU A 32 5.51 -6.10 -11.86
C LEU A 32 4.63 -6.99 -12.76
N ILE A 33 3.95 -7.98 -12.17
CA ILE A 33 3.02 -8.85 -12.92
C ILE A 33 1.87 -8.04 -13.51
N LEU A 34 1.31 -7.09 -12.75
CA LEU A 34 0.24 -6.22 -13.23
C LEU A 34 0.71 -5.27 -14.34
N LEU A 35 1.90 -4.69 -14.18
CA LEU A 35 2.52 -3.84 -15.21
C LEU A 35 2.81 -4.60 -16.52
N SER A 36 3.14 -5.88 -16.43
CA SER A 36 3.33 -6.71 -17.62
C SER A 36 2.03 -7.00 -18.39
N LYS A 37 0.86 -6.78 -17.78
CA LYS A 37 -0.45 -7.17 -18.36
C LYS A 37 -1.36 -6.01 -18.70
N LYS A 38 -1.13 -4.82 -18.12
CA LYS A 38 -2.01 -3.65 -18.24
C LYS A 38 -1.18 -2.39 -18.43
N GLN A 39 -1.79 -1.36 -19.03
CA GLN A 39 -1.15 -0.06 -19.17
C GLN A 39 -0.95 0.59 -17.80
N LEU A 40 0.23 1.16 -17.59
CA LEU A 40 0.60 1.87 -16.35
C LEU A 40 -0.44 2.94 -15.98
N THR A 41 -0.90 3.71 -16.97
CA THR A 41 -1.88 4.80 -16.82
C THR A 41 -3.23 4.35 -16.28
N THR A 42 -3.58 3.06 -16.45
CA THR A 42 -4.83 2.47 -15.95
C THR A 42 -4.63 1.80 -14.60
N ILE A 43 -3.56 1.01 -14.45
CA ILE A 43 -3.36 0.19 -13.25
C ILE A 43 -2.83 1.01 -12.05
N PHE A 44 -2.03 2.05 -12.32
CA PHE A 44 -1.42 2.86 -11.27
C PHE A 44 -2.47 3.61 -10.42
N PRO A 45 -3.42 4.36 -11.00
CA PRO A 45 -4.46 5.04 -10.21
C PRO A 45 -5.33 4.06 -9.42
N LEU A 46 -5.68 2.92 -10.03
CA LEU A 46 -6.48 1.88 -9.38
C LEU A 46 -5.78 1.33 -8.12
N LEU A 47 -4.51 0.96 -8.23
CA LEU A 47 -3.76 0.41 -7.09
C LEU A 47 -3.46 1.48 -6.04
N ALA A 48 -3.14 2.71 -6.45
CA ALA A 48 -2.93 3.82 -5.52
C ALA A 48 -4.18 4.08 -4.67
N GLY A 49 -5.36 4.16 -5.29
CA GLY A 49 -6.61 4.35 -4.56
C GLY A 49 -6.99 3.18 -3.68
N LEU A 50 -6.83 1.94 -4.18
CA LEU A 50 -7.10 0.74 -3.38
C LEU A 50 -6.16 0.64 -2.17
N SER A 51 -4.88 0.97 -2.36
CA SER A 51 -3.89 0.97 -1.27
C SER A 51 -4.25 2.02 -0.22
N TYR A 52 -4.59 3.24 -0.65
CA TYR A 52 -5.00 4.30 0.27
C TYR A 52 -6.27 3.94 1.06
N ALA A 53 -7.30 3.42 0.37
CA ALA A 53 -8.51 2.94 1.03
C ALA A 53 -8.21 1.81 2.04
N SER A 54 -7.35 0.86 1.67
CA SER A 54 -6.94 -0.25 2.55
C SER A 54 -6.17 0.24 3.77
N ILE A 55 -5.29 1.23 3.62
CA ILE A 55 -4.57 1.87 4.74
C ILE A 55 -5.58 2.49 5.71
N ILE A 56 -6.57 3.23 5.21
CA ILE A 56 -7.56 3.87 6.07
C ILE A 56 -8.40 2.83 6.82
N ILE A 57 -8.84 1.77 6.14
CA ILE A 57 -9.55 0.66 6.78
C ILE A 57 -8.68 0.03 7.86
N ALA A 58 -7.41 -0.25 7.57
CA ALA A 58 -6.47 -0.80 8.54
C ALA A 58 -6.23 0.15 9.72
N SER A 59 -6.10 1.45 9.48
CA SER A 59 -5.95 2.48 10.52
C SER A 59 -7.11 2.46 11.51
N VAL A 60 -8.36 2.33 11.04
CA VAL A 60 -9.53 2.24 11.94
C VAL A 60 -9.55 0.91 12.68
N LEU A 61 -9.30 -0.21 12.00
CA LEU A 61 -9.47 -1.52 12.62
C LEU A 61 -8.34 -1.85 13.61
N PHE A 62 -7.10 -1.53 13.27
CA PHE A 62 -5.93 -1.90 14.07
C PHE A 62 -5.48 -0.78 15.01
N LEU A 63 -5.46 0.47 14.53
CA LEU A 63 -4.99 1.61 15.32
C LEU A 63 -6.13 2.38 16.02
N LYS A 64 -7.39 2.09 15.68
CA LYS A 64 -8.59 2.77 16.22
C LYS A 64 -8.54 4.28 16.01
N GLU A 65 -7.94 4.72 14.90
CA GLU A 65 -7.89 6.13 14.54
C GLU A 65 -9.29 6.65 14.19
N GLU A 66 -9.62 7.86 14.66
CA GLU A 66 -10.83 8.55 14.22
C GLU A 66 -10.65 9.08 12.80
N ILE A 67 -11.58 8.72 11.91
CA ILE A 67 -11.60 9.24 10.55
C ILE A 67 -12.47 10.49 10.51
N ASP A 68 -11.86 11.57 10.05
CA ASP A 68 -12.56 12.80 9.73
C ASP A 68 -13.41 12.68 8.45
N LEU A 69 -14.55 13.38 8.41
CA LEU A 69 -15.50 13.32 7.30
C LEU A 69 -14.86 13.69 5.94
N PHE A 70 -13.90 14.61 5.94
CA PHE A 70 -13.19 14.99 4.72
C PHE A 70 -12.32 13.86 4.14
N LYS A 71 -11.75 12.98 4.99
CA LYS A 71 -11.03 11.80 4.51
C LYS A 71 -11.96 10.84 3.77
N ILE A 72 -13.18 10.64 4.28
CA ILE A 72 -14.19 9.79 3.64
C ILE A 72 -14.57 10.38 2.27
N ILE A 73 -14.85 11.68 2.20
CA ILE A 73 -15.13 12.38 0.95
C ILE A 73 -13.96 12.21 -0.03
N GLY A 74 -12.73 12.37 0.44
CA GLY A 74 -11.52 12.18 -0.36
C GLY A 74 -11.42 10.77 -0.96
N ILE A 75 -11.67 9.72 -0.19
CA ILE A 75 -11.68 8.33 -0.68
C ILE A 75 -12.74 8.15 -1.77
N VAL A 76 -13.94 8.69 -1.58
CA VAL A 76 -15.01 8.61 -2.58
C VAL A 76 -14.59 9.33 -3.87
N LEU A 77 -14.00 10.53 -3.77
CA LEU A 77 -13.51 11.29 -4.93
C LEU A 77 -12.38 10.56 -5.65
N ILE A 78 -11.44 9.93 -4.94
CA ILE A 78 -10.41 9.08 -5.54
C ILE A 78 -11.06 7.93 -6.30
N GLY A 79 -12.03 7.24 -5.70
CA GLY A 79 -12.77 6.14 -6.34
C GLY A 79 -13.47 6.58 -7.63
N VAL A 80 -14.19 7.71 -7.59
CA VAL A 80 -14.83 8.31 -8.76
C VAL A 80 -13.79 8.67 -9.82
N GLY A 81 -12.69 9.32 -9.44
CA GLY A 81 -11.59 9.65 -10.34
C GLY A 81 -10.99 8.43 -11.02
N ILE A 82 -10.85 7.32 -10.30
CA ILE A 82 -10.38 6.05 -10.88
C ILE A 82 -11.33 5.58 -11.98
N LEU A 83 -12.65 5.60 -11.77
CA LEU A 83 -13.64 5.19 -12.79
C LEU A 83 -13.48 5.99 -14.10
N PHE A 84 -13.23 7.30 -14.00
CA PHE A 84 -12.98 8.14 -15.18
C PHE A 84 -11.68 7.75 -15.90
N VAL A 85 -10.61 7.43 -15.16
CA VAL A 85 -9.30 7.10 -15.74
C VAL A 85 -9.27 5.70 -16.31
N THR A 86 -9.89 4.73 -15.65
CA THR A 86 -9.89 3.33 -16.10
C THR A 86 -10.85 3.07 -17.25
N LYS A 87 -11.74 4.03 -17.59
CA LYS A 87 -12.79 3.88 -18.62
C LYS A 87 -13.44 2.48 -18.53
N ILE A 88 -13.83 2.09 -17.32
CA ILE A 88 -14.58 0.84 -17.10
C ILE A 88 -15.95 0.97 -17.75
#